data_AF-A0A0M0EKM5-F1
#
_entry.id   AF-A0A0M0EKM5-F1
#
_cell.length_a   1.000
_cell.length_b   1.000
_cell.length_c   1.000
_cell.angle_alpha   90.00
_cell.angle_beta   90.00
_cell.angle_gamma   90.00
#
_symmetry.space_group_name_H-M   'P 1'
#
loop_
_entity.id
_entity.type
_entity.pdbx_description
1 polymer ?
#
loop_
_entity_poly.entity_id
_entity_poly.type
_entity_poly.pdbx_seq_one_letter_code
_entity_poly.pdbx_strand_id
1 'polypeptide(L)'
;MADNSHNPDDILSAFIDSNSDAAVSSFFDIETCVTPSGADAVCIDTHCTPVAPLASRTGFADNERLSERYCYLLDPLPGWPVIERPEVIYETLIAEFPNFGEAIDYICSFACISRHGKVPFTFPPLLLDGPPGIGKTRFAMRVAHLCNAGFDMLNCSGMSGTMALLGSEQGYSEARAGFYANTFKKTELINNIILLDEVEKMGIDSRGGDPYAALLPLLERETASVHMDNCLQESINLGYLSYIMTSNNTHAIPEPMMTRVRMLTIAAPDSSQLDRIVPGVIKDVTKRYNLGNLEFVPDMDEIRRVYRQNHNLRELQAMIEYQIRASLWQPRSERIPYTGSVEKSAMGFGR
;
A
#
# COMPACT_ATOMS: atom_id res chain seq x y z
N MET A 1 35.52 -41.97 8.14
CA MET A 1 36.22 -40.66 8.12
C MET A 1 36.03 -40.04 6.75
N ALA A 2 35.06 -39.13 6.65
CA ALA A 2 34.99 -38.05 5.67
C ALA A 2 33.82 -37.16 6.11
N ASP A 3 34.18 -36.03 6.69
CA ASP A 3 33.31 -34.90 7.03
C ASP A 3 32.61 -34.37 5.78
N ASN A 4 31.33 -34.02 5.90
CA ASN A 4 30.63 -33.14 4.96
C ASN A 4 29.86 -32.09 5.78
N SER A 5 30.60 -31.13 6.33
CA SER A 5 30.05 -29.87 6.85
C SER A 5 29.61 -29.02 5.65
N HIS A 6 28.29 -28.92 5.41
CA HIS A 6 27.74 -27.91 4.51
C HIS A 6 27.72 -26.57 5.24
N ASN A 7 28.45 -25.60 4.70
CA ASN A 7 28.51 -24.23 5.19
C ASN A 7 27.27 -23.44 4.68
N PRO A 8 26.46 -22.80 5.54
CA PRO A 8 25.24 -22.09 5.13
C PRO A 8 25.46 -20.82 4.27
N ASP A 9 26.71 -20.40 4.03
CA ASP A 9 27.03 -19.20 3.24
C ASP A 9 26.94 -19.40 1.70
N ASP A 10 26.93 -20.65 1.22
CA ASP A 10 26.93 -20.96 -0.22
C ASP A 10 25.56 -20.77 -0.92
N ILE A 11 24.50 -20.53 -0.15
CA ILE A 11 23.15 -20.30 -0.70
C ILE A 11 22.92 -18.80 -1.02
N LEU A 12 23.67 -17.89 -0.39
CA LEU A 12 23.54 -16.45 -0.61
C LEU A 12 24.28 -15.93 -1.84
N SER A 13 25.30 -16.63 -2.32
CA SER A 13 26.11 -16.22 -3.48
C SER A 13 25.44 -16.53 -4.82
N ALA A 14 24.50 -17.48 -4.88
CA ALA A 14 23.83 -17.87 -6.12
C ALA A 14 22.71 -16.91 -6.57
N PHE A 15 22.34 -15.91 -5.75
CA PHE A 15 21.25 -14.98 -6.04
C PHE A 15 21.68 -13.62 -6.63
N ILE A 16 22.99 -13.38 -6.80
CA ILE A 16 23.51 -12.04 -7.13
C ILE A 16 23.76 -11.82 -8.63
N ASP A 17 23.82 -12.86 -9.48
CA ASP A 17 24.41 -12.73 -10.83
C ASP A 17 23.45 -12.79 -12.04
N SER A 18 22.16 -12.54 -11.87
CA SER A 18 21.26 -12.41 -13.03
C SER A 18 20.25 -11.29 -12.89
N ASN A 19 20.66 -10.07 -13.28
CA ASN A 19 19.90 -9.18 -14.17
C ASN A 19 20.60 -7.82 -14.25
N SER A 20 21.53 -7.72 -15.21
CA SER A 20 22.14 -6.48 -15.67
C SER A 20 21.18 -5.72 -16.62
N ASP A 21 21.04 -4.42 -16.35
CA ASP A 21 20.76 -3.32 -17.27
C ASP A 21 19.55 -3.41 -18.24
N ALA A 22 18.50 -2.62 -17.96
CA ALA A 22 18.02 -1.56 -18.85
C ALA A 22 16.84 -0.76 -18.25
N ALA A 23 16.82 0.54 -18.59
CA ALA A 23 15.75 1.54 -18.46
C ALA A 23 15.60 2.28 -17.11
N VAL A 24 16.32 3.40 -17.05
CA VAL A 24 16.20 4.51 -16.11
C VAL A 24 15.16 5.51 -16.64
N SER A 25 14.12 5.82 -15.86
CA SER A 25 13.51 7.17 -15.84
C SER A 25 12.75 7.42 -14.52
N SER A 26 13.30 8.33 -13.73
CA SER A 26 12.70 9.23 -12.71
C SER A 26 11.28 8.98 -12.20
N PHE A 27 11.09 8.81 -10.90
CA PHE A 27 9.77 8.98 -10.26
C PHE A 27 9.87 9.57 -8.83
N PHE A 28 9.62 10.88 -8.74
CA PHE A 28 8.73 11.46 -7.71
C PHE A 28 7.47 11.87 -8.50
N ASP A 29 6.69 10.89 -8.90
CA ASP A 29 5.41 11.09 -9.57
C ASP A 29 4.46 9.98 -9.11
N ILE A 30 3.16 10.26 -9.10
CA ILE A 30 2.12 9.39 -8.50
C ILE A 30 1.55 8.39 -9.54
N GLU A 31 2.18 8.28 -10.70
CA GLU A 31 1.75 7.44 -11.81
C GLU A 31 2.73 6.30 -12.11
N THR A 32 2.64 5.18 -11.41
CA THR A 32 2.96 3.85 -11.97
C THR A 32 2.51 2.78 -10.97
N CYS A 33 1.34 2.18 -11.23
CA CYS A 33 1.12 0.82 -10.78
C CYS A 33 2.12 -0.04 -11.55
N VAL A 34 3.01 -0.70 -10.81
CA VAL A 34 3.92 -1.69 -11.39
C VAL A 34 3.05 -2.87 -11.84
N THR A 35 2.86 -3.00 -13.15
CA THR A 35 2.51 -4.28 -13.77
C THR A 35 3.76 -5.17 -13.73
N PRO A 36 3.66 -6.47 -13.38
CA PRO A 36 4.80 -7.36 -13.46
C PRO A 36 5.15 -7.61 -14.94
N SER A 37 6.27 -7.06 -15.41
CA SER A 37 6.87 -7.41 -16.71
C SER A 37 7.47 -8.81 -16.65
N GLY A 38 7.06 -9.68 -17.57
CA GLY A 38 7.20 -11.13 -17.46
C GLY A 38 8.62 -11.72 -17.56
N ALA A 39 8.76 -12.89 -16.95
CA ALA A 39 9.35 -14.12 -17.50
C ALA A 39 9.37 -15.17 -16.37
N ASP A 40 8.28 -15.95 -16.30
CA ASP A 40 8.26 -17.38 -16.00
C ASP A 40 6.78 -17.78 -15.91
N ALA A 41 6.28 -18.33 -17.02
CA ALA A 41 4.93 -18.85 -17.10
C ALA A 41 4.84 -20.12 -16.24
N VAL A 42 4.57 -19.94 -14.95
CA VAL A 42 4.07 -21.01 -14.09
C VAL A 42 2.69 -21.39 -14.63
N CYS A 43 2.53 -22.65 -15.02
CA CYS A 43 1.26 -23.20 -15.50
C CYS A 43 0.16 -22.95 -14.46
N ILE A 44 -0.72 -21.97 -14.73
CA ILE A 44 -1.89 -21.66 -13.91
C ILE A 44 -2.95 -22.71 -14.23
N ASP A 45 -3.08 -23.73 -13.38
CA ASP A 45 -4.23 -24.62 -13.42
C ASP A 45 -5.49 -23.81 -13.12
N THR A 46 -6.27 -23.58 -14.18
CA THR A 46 -7.43 -22.70 -14.30
C THR A 46 -8.61 -23.18 -13.46
N HIS A 47 -8.69 -22.78 -12.19
CA HIS A 47 -9.92 -22.84 -11.38
C HIS A 47 -10.35 -21.48 -10.83
N CYS A 48 -9.90 -20.41 -11.47
CA CYS A 48 -10.22 -19.04 -11.15
C CYS A 48 -11.13 -18.50 -12.25
N THR A 49 -12.44 -18.50 -12.03
CA THR A 49 -13.41 -18.01 -13.03
C THR A 49 -13.08 -16.54 -13.31
N PRO A 50 -12.70 -16.17 -14.54
CA PRO A 50 -12.44 -14.78 -14.88
C PRO A 50 -13.72 -13.96 -14.63
N VAL A 51 -13.61 -12.83 -13.93
CA VAL A 51 -14.76 -11.96 -13.61
C VAL A 51 -14.56 -10.60 -14.25
N ALA A 52 -15.56 -10.17 -15.03
CA ALA A 52 -15.64 -8.80 -15.53
C ALA A 52 -16.02 -7.85 -14.38
N PRO A 53 -15.28 -6.76 -14.17
CA PRO A 53 -15.65 -5.75 -13.17
C PRO A 53 -17.00 -5.08 -13.45
N LEU A 54 -17.34 -4.80 -14.72
CA LEU A 54 -18.62 -4.20 -15.09
C LEU A 54 -19.63 -5.28 -15.51
N ALA A 55 -20.88 -5.14 -15.03
CA ALA A 55 -21.96 -6.05 -15.40
C ALA A 55 -22.45 -5.83 -16.84
N SER A 56 -22.47 -4.59 -17.30
CA SER A 56 -23.02 -4.20 -18.60
C SER A 56 -22.45 -2.86 -19.07
N ARG A 57 -22.84 -2.39 -20.25
CA ARG A 57 -22.49 -1.06 -20.77
C ARG A 57 -23.67 -0.10 -20.91
N THR A 58 -24.86 -0.47 -20.45
CA THR A 58 -26.09 0.30 -20.73
C THR A 58 -26.01 1.73 -20.24
N GLY A 59 -25.32 1.97 -19.12
CA GLY A 59 -25.19 3.31 -18.54
C GLY A 59 -24.29 4.27 -19.32
N PHE A 60 -23.37 3.79 -20.17
CA PHE A 60 -22.38 4.65 -20.85
C PHE A 60 -22.13 4.30 -22.33
N ALA A 61 -22.90 3.38 -22.91
CA ALA A 61 -22.72 2.90 -24.29
C ALA A 61 -22.80 4.02 -25.34
N ASP A 62 -23.68 5.00 -25.14
CA ASP A 62 -23.86 6.12 -26.07
C ASP A 62 -22.84 7.24 -25.85
N ASN A 63 -22.00 7.15 -24.82
CA ASN A 63 -20.94 8.11 -24.53
C ASN A 63 -19.59 7.57 -25.04
N GLU A 64 -19.17 8.06 -26.22
CA GLU A 64 -17.94 7.63 -26.91
C GLU A 64 -16.70 7.72 -26.00
N ARG A 65 -16.54 8.84 -25.27
CA ARG A 65 -15.39 9.06 -24.38
C ARG A 65 -15.34 8.09 -23.21
N LEU A 66 -16.49 7.76 -22.60
CA LEU A 66 -16.56 6.79 -21.52
C LEU A 66 -16.38 5.37 -22.07
N SER A 67 -16.96 5.08 -23.23
CA SER A 67 -16.82 3.79 -23.91
C SER A 67 -15.37 3.48 -24.23
N GLU A 68 -14.63 4.39 -24.87
CA GLU A 68 -13.19 4.23 -25.15
C GLU A 68 -12.36 3.97 -23.89
N ARG A 69 -12.78 4.56 -22.76
CA ARG A 69 -12.01 4.51 -21.51
C ARG A 69 -12.30 3.30 -20.64
N TYR A 70 -13.50 2.74 -20.69
CA TYR A 70 -13.98 1.75 -19.70
C TYR A 70 -14.60 0.49 -20.31
N CYS A 71 -14.71 0.37 -21.64
CA CYS A 71 -15.26 -0.83 -22.27
C CYS A 71 -14.49 -2.11 -21.91
N TYR A 72 -13.18 -2.03 -21.67
CA TYR A 72 -12.36 -3.19 -21.28
C TYR A 72 -12.77 -3.79 -19.92
N LEU A 73 -13.46 -3.03 -19.06
CA LEU A 73 -13.98 -3.56 -17.79
C LEU A 73 -15.18 -4.53 -17.98
N LEU A 74 -15.71 -4.63 -19.20
CA LEU A 74 -16.69 -5.64 -19.58
C LEU A 74 -16.04 -7.00 -19.84
N ASP A 75 -14.75 -6.99 -20.17
CA ASP A 75 -13.97 -8.20 -20.36
C ASP A 75 -13.45 -8.69 -19.01
N PRO A 76 -13.38 -10.00 -18.81
CA PRO A 76 -12.78 -10.53 -17.59
C PRO A 76 -11.33 -10.09 -17.44
N LEU A 77 -11.02 -9.47 -16.30
CA LEU A 77 -9.63 -9.13 -15.98
C LEU A 77 -8.81 -10.39 -15.69
N PRO A 78 -7.47 -10.36 -15.92
CA PRO A 78 -6.58 -11.47 -15.64
C PRO A 78 -6.87 -12.13 -14.27
N GLY A 79 -6.81 -13.46 -14.27
CA GLY A 79 -6.89 -14.25 -13.05
C GLY A 79 -5.80 -13.83 -12.08
N TRP A 80 -6.14 -13.78 -10.79
CA TRP A 80 -5.20 -13.47 -9.73
C TRP A 80 -4.09 -14.53 -9.68
N PRO A 81 -2.82 -14.14 -9.56
CA PRO A 81 -1.76 -15.09 -9.29
C PRO A 81 -2.03 -15.76 -7.93
N VAL A 82 -2.10 -17.09 -7.93
CA VAL A 82 -2.29 -17.86 -6.69
C VAL A 82 -1.08 -17.66 -5.81
N ILE A 83 -1.31 -17.34 -4.53
CA ILE A 83 -0.23 -17.26 -3.56
C ILE A 83 0.23 -18.70 -3.24
N GLU A 84 1.34 -19.12 -3.83
CA GLU A 84 1.86 -20.48 -3.63
C GLU A 84 2.52 -20.67 -2.27
N ARG A 85 3.25 -19.65 -1.80
CA ARG A 85 4.08 -19.71 -0.59
C ARG A 85 3.78 -18.55 0.37
N PRO A 86 2.63 -18.57 1.08
CA PRO A 86 2.31 -17.62 2.14
C PRO A 86 3.42 -17.52 3.20
N GLU A 87 4.15 -18.61 3.43
CA GLU A 87 5.23 -18.68 4.41
C GLU A 87 6.39 -17.73 4.06
N VAL A 88 6.71 -17.59 2.77
CA VAL A 88 7.76 -16.65 2.29
C VAL A 88 7.29 -15.20 2.44
N ILE A 89 6.00 -14.94 2.20
CA ILE A 89 5.42 -13.61 2.42
C ILE A 89 5.50 -13.24 3.89
N TYR A 90 5.15 -14.18 4.78
CA TYR A 90 5.24 -13.99 6.23
C TYR A 90 6.68 -13.65 6.66
N GLU A 91 7.65 -14.47 6.27
CA GLU A 91 9.07 -14.29 6.62
C GLU A 91 9.61 -12.95 6.12
N THR A 92 9.24 -12.55 4.90
CA THR A 92 9.65 -11.26 4.33
C THR A 92 9.03 -10.09 5.09
N LEU A 93 7.73 -10.14 5.38
CA LEU A 93 7.02 -9.07 6.07
C LEU A 93 7.48 -8.94 7.52
N ILE A 94 7.70 -10.04 8.25
CA ILE A 94 8.10 -9.97 9.66
C ILE A 94 9.54 -9.49 9.82
N ALA A 95 10.40 -9.77 8.83
CA ALA A 95 11.76 -9.23 8.78
C ALA A 95 11.75 -7.70 8.55
N GLU A 96 10.89 -7.20 7.64
CA GLU A 96 10.82 -5.78 7.31
C GLU A 96 9.98 -4.95 8.31
N PHE A 97 8.94 -5.54 8.91
CA PHE A 97 7.95 -4.88 9.76
C PHE A 97 7.72 -5.66 11.06
N PRO A 98 8.73 -5.75 11.95
CA PRO A 98 8.67 -6.60 13.14
C PRO A 98 7.59 -6.18 14.15
N ASN A 99 7.13 -4.93 14.12
CA ASN A 99 6.05 -4.41 14.97
C ASN A 99 4.63 -4.67 14.41
N PHE A 100 4.51 -5.26 13.21
CA PHE A 100 3.22 -5.56 12.56
C PHE A 100 2.81 -7.03 12.68
N GLY A 101 3.41 -7.79 13.60
CA GLY A 101 3.23 -9.26 13.71
C GLY A 101 1.77 -9.72 13.63
N GLU A 102 0.88 -9.14 14.44
CA GLU A 102 -0.56 -9.52 14.43
C GLU A 102 -1.24 -9.23 13.08
N ALA A 103 -0.89 -8.12 12.43
CA ALA A 103 -1.42 -7.78 11.11
C ALA A 103 -0.90 -8.73 10.03
N ILE A 104 0.38 -9.12 10.11
CA ILE A 104 1.01 -10.07 9.19
C ILE A 104 0.36 -11.44 9.36
N ASP A 105 0.19 -11.93 10.58
CA ASP A 105 -0.49 -13.21 10.88
C ASP A 105 -1.92 -13.21 10.33
N TYR A 106 -2.67 -12.13 10.57
CA TYR A 106 -4.04 -11.97 10.07
C TYR A 106 -4.08 -12.07 8.54
N ILE A 107 -3.28 -11.29 7.83
CA ILE A 107 -3.25 -11.25 6.36
C ILE A 107 -2.77 -12.59 5.78
N CYS A 108 -1.70 -13.18 6.33
CA CYS A 108 -1.15 -14.44 5.85
C CYS A 108 -2.11 -15.61 6.09
N SER A 109 -2.96 -15.56 7.11
CA SER A 109 -4.01 -16.57 7.31
C SER A 109 -4.99 -16.63 6.12
N PHE A 110 -5.34 -15.48 5.53
CA PHE A 110 -6.16 -15.41 4.32
C PHE A 110 -5.40 -15.80 3.06
N ALA A 111 -4.09 -15.56 3.01
CA ALA A 111 -3.25 -16.06 1.93
C ALA A 111 -3.23 -17.59 1.91
N CYS A 112 -3.19 -18.24 3.08
CA CYS A 112 -3.36 -19.69 3.19
C CYS A 112 -4.73 -20.16 2.69
N ILE A 113 -5.82 -19.47 3.06
CA ILE A 113 -7.16 -19.79 2.57
C ILE A 113 -7.23 -19.67 1.05
N SER A 114 -6.69 -18.58 0.48
CA SER A 114 -6.62 -18.34 -0.96
C SER A 114 -5.86 -19.46 -1.68
N ARG A 115 -4.70 -19.87 -1.14
CA ARG A 115 -3.91 -21.00 -1.65
C ARG A 115 -4.71 -22.30 -1.68
N HIS A 116 -5.29 -22.69 -0.55
CA HIS A 116 -6.00 -23.97 -0.41
C HIS A 116 -7.30 -24.01 -1.20
N GLY A 117 -8.06 -22.91 -1.19
CA GLY A 117 -9.33 -22.80 -1.92
C GLY A 117 -9.17 -22.52 -3.41
N LYS A 118 -7.96 -22.17 -3.87
CA LYS A 118 -7.72 -21.63 -5.23
C LYS A 118 -8.64 -20.45 -5.55
N VAL A 119 -8.91 -19.62 -4.55
CA VAL A 119 -9.81 -18.45 -4.64
C VAL A 119 -9.00 -17.15 -4.62
N PRO A 120 -9.58 -16.02 -5.07
CA PRO A 120 -8.89 -14.72 -5.02
C PRO A 120 -8.39 -14.42 -3.62
N PHE A 121 -7.18 -13.86 -3.54
CA PHE A 121 -6.68 -13.36 -2.27
C PHE A 121 -7.49 -12.13 -1.86
N THR A 122 -8.35 -12.32 -0.86
CA THR A 122 -9.18 -11.28 -0.25
C THR A 122 -9.21 -11.46 1.25
N PHE A 123 -9.27 -10.37 2.00
CA PHE A 123 -9.43 -10.39 3.46
C PHE A 123 -10.45 -9.32 3.90
N PRO A 124 -11.16 -9.55 5.02
CA PRO A 124 -12.08 -8.55 5.57
C PRO A 124 -11.35 -7.24 5.92
N PRO A 125 -12.03 -6.08 5.84
CA PRO A 125 -11.43 -4.77 6.10
C PRO A 125 -10.59 -4.71 7.38
N LEU A 126 -9.38 -4.19 7.26
CA LEU A 126 -8.39 -4.11 8.34
C LEU A 126 -8.11 -2.65 8.66
N LEU A 127 -8.25 -2.25 9.93
CA LEU A 127 -7.88 -0.92 10.42
C LEU A 127 -6.60 -1.00 11.25
N LEU A 128 -5.55 -0.33 10.77
CA LEU A 128 -4.26 -0.19 11.44
C LEU A 128 -4.25 1.12 12.22
N ASP A 129 -4.46 1.05 13.53
CA ASP A 129 -4.40 2.20 14.44
C ASP A 129 -3.02 2.30 15.09
N GLY A 130 -2.45 3.50 15.20
CA GLY A 130 -1.18 3.68 15.89
C GLY A 130 -0.53 5.04 15.61
N PRO A 131 0.64 5.35 16.20
CA PRO A 131 1.28 6.65 16.02
C PRO A 131 1.59 6.99 14.54
N PRO A 132 1.70 8.28 14.19
CA PRO A 132 2.13 8.69 12.86
C PRO A 132 3.58 8.29 12.61
N GLY A 133 3.91 7.93 11.37
CA GLY A 133 5.30 7.65 10.98
C GLY A 133 5.85 6.29 11.39
N ILE A 134 5.00 5.34 11.83
CA ILE A 134 5.41 3.95 12.15
C ILE A 134 5.42 3.00 10.93
N GLY A 135 5.11 3.50 9.73
CA GLY A 135 5.19 2.72 8.48
C GLY A 135 3.90 2.05 8.00
N LYS A 136 2.71 2.43 8.49
CA LYS A 136 1.41 1.84 8.10
C LYS A 136 1.15 1.83 6.59
N THR A 137 1.36 2.97 5.92
CA THR A 137 1.22 3.11 4.46
C THR A 137 2.22 2.23 3.71
N ARG A 138 3.49 2.21 4.15
CA ARG A 138 4.56 1.38 3.57
C ARG A 138 4.24 -0.11 3.71
N PHE A 139 3.69 -0.51 4.86
CA PHE A 139 3.24 -1.87 5.12
C PHE A 139 2.16 -2.31 4.14
N ALA A 140 1.10 -1.51 3.97
CA ALA A 140 0.00 -1.83 3.04
C ALA A 140 0.50 -2.00 1.59
N MET A 141 1.38 -1.11 1.13
CA MET A 141 2.02 -1.22 -0.18
C MET A 141 2.85 -2.51 -0.31
N ARG A 142 3.62 -2.86 0.74
CA ARG A 142 4.45 -4.07 0.72
C ARG A 142 3.61 -5.33 0.68
N VAL A 143 2.51 -5.38 1.44
CA VAL A 143 1.56 -6.49 1.42
C VAL A 143 1.01 -6.69 0.02
N ALA A 144 0.51 -5.64 -0.64
CA ALA A 144 -0.04 -5.76 -1.98
C ALA A 144 0.98 -6.31 -2.98
N HIS A 145 2.21 -5.79 -2.93
CA HIS A 145 3.30 -6.26 -3.78
C HIS A 145 3.66 -7.73 -3.55
N LEU A 146 3.80 -8.18 -2.30
CA LEU A 146 4.17 -9.56 -1.99
C LEU A 146 3.03 -10.56 -2.27
N CYS A 147 1.79 -10.12 -2.14
CA CYS A 147 0.61 -10.92 -2.46
C CYS A 147 0.22 -10.86 -3.95
N ASN A 148 0.99 -10.16 -4.79
CA ASN A 148 0.67 -9.91 -6.21
C ASN A 148 -0.77 -9.41 -6.41
N ALA A 149 -1.21 -8.51 -5.52
CA ALA A 149 -2.49 -7.84 -5.61
C ALA A 149 -2.27 -6.43 -6.19
N GLY A 150 -3.26 -5.93 -6.93
CA GLY A 150 -3.25 -4.53 -7.34
C GLY A 150 -3.28 -3.60 -6.11
N PHE A 151 -2.73 -2.40 -6.25
CA PHE A 151 -2.67 -1.43 -5.16
C PHE A 151 -3.11 -0.05 -5.64
N ASP A 152 -4.03 0.55 -4.90
CA ASP A 152 -4.35 1.97 -5.05
C ASP A 152 -4.69 2.55 -3.68
N MET A 153 -4.57 3.88 -3.56
CA MET A 153 -4.77 4.55 -2.28
C MET A 153 -5.64 5.79 -2.42
N LEU A 154 -6.46 6.01 -1.40
CA LEU A 154 -7.24 7.22 -1.22
C LEU A 154 -6.77 7.88 0.07
N ASN A 155 -6.31 9.13 -0.02
CA ASN A 155 -6.06 9.92 1.17
C ASN A 155 -7.38 10.50 1.67
N CYS A 156 -7.77 10.13 2.87
CA CYS A 156 -9.04 10.51 3.49
C CYS A 156 -8.96 11.88 4.18
N SER A 157 -7.75 12.41 4.36
CA SER A 157 -7.54 13.74 4.90
C SER A 157 -8.13 14.81 3.99
N GLY A 158 -9.11 15.56 4.50
CA GLY A 158 -9.79 16.60 3.73
C GLY A 158 -10.80 16.07 2.71
N MET A 159 -11.07 14.76 2.72
CA MET A 159 -12.17 14.20 1.97
C MET A 159 -13.48 14.62 2.65
N SER A 160 -14.29 15.38 1.92
CA SER A 160 -15.53 15.96 2.46
C SER A 160 -16.79 15.56 1.70
N GLY A 161 -16.72 14.69 0.69
CA GLY A 161 -17.89 14.29 -0.09
C GLY A 161 -17.78 12.91 -0.71
N THR A 162 -18.88 12.47 -1.30
CA THR A 162 -19.05 11.10 -1.81
C THR A 162 -18.56 10.92 -3.24
N MET A 163 -18.39 12.00 -4.00
CA MET A 163 -18.05 11.96 -5.44
C MET A 163 -16.74 11.23 -5.74
N ALA A 164 -15.75 11.27 -4.84
CA ALA A 164 -14.51 10.53 -5.04
C ALA A 164 -14.75 9.01 -5.09
N LEU A 165 -15.71 8.51 -4.30
CA LEU A 165 -16.05 7.09 -4.25
C LEU A 165 -17.07 6.71 -5.32
N LEU A 166 -18.13 7.51 -5.46
CA LEU A 166 -19.29 7.19 -6.30
C LEU A 166 -19.14 7.68 -7.75
N GLY A 167 -18.17 8.54 -8.04
CA GLY A 167 -18.09 9.26 -9.32
C GLY A 167 -18.99 10.49 -9.37
N SER A 168 -18.83 11.29 -10.42
CA SER A 168 -19.70 12.45 -10.68
C SER A 168 -20.91 12.06 -11.52
N GLU A 169 -22.02 12.78 -11.37
CA GLU A 169 -23.21 12.58 -12.22
C GLU A 169 -22.92 12.71 -13.72
N GLN A 170 -23.59 11.85 -14.49
CA GLN A 170 -23.50 11.80 -15.94
C GLN A 170 -24.21 13.03 -16.56
N GLY A 171 -23.45 14.08 -16.85
CA GLY A 171 -23.99 15.33 -17.41
C GLY A 171 -23.16 16.57 -17.10
N TYR A 172 -22.25 16.49 -16.13
CA TYR A 172 -21.24 17.52 -15.93
C TYR A 172 -20.23 17.50 -17.07
N SER A 173 -19.82 18.69 -17.54
CA SER A 173 -18.81 18.85 -18.60
C SER A 173 -17.48 18.16 -18.29
N GLU A 174 -17.21 17.91 -17.01
CA GLU A 174 -16.06 17.17 -16.50
C GLU A 174 -16.48 15.88 -15.77
N ALA A 175 -17.43 15.13 -16.30
CA ALA A 175 -17.83 13.86 -15.69
C ALA A 175 -16.62 12.91 -15.57
N ARG A 176 -16.38 12.41 -14.36
CA ARG A 176 -15.30 11.49 -14.00
C ARG A 176 -15.87 10.29 -13.26
N ALA A 177 -15.47 9.10 -13.68
CA ALA A 177 -15.75 7.86 -12.95
C ALA A 177 -15.10 7.91 -11.57
N GLY A 178 -15.71 7.19 -10.64
CA GLY A 178 -15.25 7.08 -9.26
C GLY A 178 -13.88 6.44 -9.15
N PHE A 179 -13.33 6.50 -7.95
CA PHE A 179 -12.02 5.96 -7.60
C PHE A 179 -11.84 4.51 -8.08
N TYR A 180 -12.81 3.63 -7.81
CA TYR A 180 -12.69 2.20 -8.10
C TYR A 180 -12.61 1.86 -9.59
N ALA A 181 -13.40 2.53 -10.44
CA ALA A 181 -13.31 2.36 -11.89
C ALA A 181 -11.91 2.73 -12.42
N ASN A 182 -11.32 3.80 -11.86
CA ASN A 182 -9.96 4.21 -12.21
C ASN A 182 -8.91 3.24 -11.64
N THR A 183 -9.14 2.67 -10.45
CA THR A 183 -8.25 1.65 -9.87
C THR A 183 -8.15 0.44 -10.77
N PHE A 184 -9.26 -0.14 -11.22
CA PHE A 184 -9.22 -1.27 -12.16
C PHE A 184 -8.52 -0.93 -13.47
N LYS A 185 -8.63 0.32 -13.94
CA LYS A 185 -7.91 0.80 -15.11
C LYS A 185 -6.41 0.85 -14.91
N LYS A 186 -6.00 1.21 -13.72
CA LYS A 186 -4.59 1.41 -13.37
C LYS A 186 -3.89 0.08 -13.07
N THR A 187 -4.59 -0.86 -12.43
CA THR A 187 -4.01 -2.12 -11.97
C THR A 187 -4.26 -3.28 -12.91
N GLU A 188 -5.34 -3.25 -13.69
CA GLU A 188 -5.79 -4.34 -14.57
C GLU A 188 -5.97 -5.68 -13.81
N LEU A 189 -6.21 -5.63 -12.50
CA LEU A 189 -6.39 -6.79 -11.63
C LEU A 189 -7.73 -6.72 -10.91
N ILE A 190 -8.35 -7.88 -10.68
CA ILE A 190 -9.63 -7.95 -9.93
C ILE A 190 -9.41 -7.85 -8.41
N ASN A 191 -8.34 -8.46 -7.90
CA ASN A 191 -7.97 -8.46 -6.49
C ASN A 191 -7.08 -7.25 -6.19
N ASN A 192 -7.69 -6.15 -5.76
CA ASN A 192 -6.94 -4.96 -5.34
C ASN A 192 -7.01 -4.77 -3.82
N ILE A 193 -5.86 -4.39 -3.25
CA ILE A 193 -5.78 -3.85 -1.91
C ILE A 193 -5.92 -2.33 -2.01
N ILE A 194 -6.98 -1.82 -1.41
CA ILE A 194 -7.27 -0.39 -1.34
C ILE A 194 -6.81 0.14 0.01
N LEU A 195 -5.89 1.11 -0.02
CA LEU A 195 -5.48 1.83 1.18
C LEU A 195 -6.34 3.07 1.40
N LEU A 196 -7.07 3.13 2.50
CA LEU A 196 -7.73 4.34 2.98
C LEU A 196 -6.85 4.97 4.07
N ASP A 197 -6.10 6.02 3.71
CA ASP A 197 -5.10 6.62 4.61
C ASP A 197 -5.70 7.76 5.43
N GLU A 198 -5.45 7.76 6.74
CA GLU A 198 -5.96 8.76 7.69
C GLU A 198 -7.50 8.85 7.72
N VAL A 199 -8.18 7.70 7.85
CA VAL A 199 -9.66 7.62 7.81
C VAL A 199 -10.32 8.47 8.88
N GLU A 200 -9.65 8.73 10.01
CA GLU A 200 -10.17 9.59 11.08
C GLU A 200 -10.32 11.06 10.69
N LYS A 201 -9.71 11.48 9.57
CA LYS A 201 -9.68 12.88 9.11
C LYS A 201 -10.71 13.18 8.02
N MET A 202 -11.63 12.26 7.74
CA MET A 202 -12.76 12.54 6.87
C MET A 202 -13.68 13.59 7.51
N GLY A 203 -14.08 14.57 6.71
CA GLY A 203 -15.04 15.58 7.09
C GLY A 203 -16.41 15.30 6.49
N ILE A 204 -17.47 15.75 7.16
CA ILE A 204 -18.82 15.77 6.58
C ILE A 204 -19.02 17.13 5.93
N ASP A 205 -19.21 17.20 4.62
CA ASP A 205 -19.70 18.41 3.96
C ASP A 205 -21.23 18.39 3.92
N SER A 206 -21.84 19.53 4.24
CA SER A 206 -23.29 19.71 4.19
C SER A 206 -23.85 19.61 2.77
N ARG A 207 -23.01 19.80 1.73
CA ARG A 207 -23.40 19.72 0.32
C ARG A 207 -22.90 18.45 -0.38
N GLY A 208 -21.70 17.99 -0.06
CA GLY A 208 -21.05 16.82 -0.66
C GLY A 208 -21.45 15.45 -0.07
N GLY A 209 -22.24 15.43 1.01
CA GLY A 209 -22.68 14.21 1.68
C GLY A 209 -21.66 13.66 2.68
N ASP A 210 -22.04 12.57 3.36
CA ASP A 210 -21.19 11.91 4.34
C ASP A 210 -20.31 10.83 3.68
N PRO A 211 -18.97 11.01 3.64
CA PRO A 211 -18.07 10.02 3.05
C PRO A 211 -18.07 8.69 3.82
N TYR A 212 -18.30 8.69 5.14
CA TYR A 212 -18.39 7.46 5.91
C TYR A 212 -19.63 6.66 5.49
N ALA A 213 -20.77 7.33 5.34
CA ALA A 213 -22.00 6.68 4.88
C ALA A 213 -21.85 6.06 3.48
N ALA A 214 -21.10 6.70 2.59
CA ALA A 214 -20.79 6.15 1.27
C ALA A 214 -19.82 4.96 1.32
N LEU A 215 -18.93 4.88 2.32
CA LEU A 215 -18.02 3.76 2.49
C LEU A 215 -18.67 2.51 3.09
N LEU A 216 -19.61 2.66 4.02
CA LEU A 216 -20.25 1.52 4.72
C LEU A 216 -20.70 0.37 3.80
N PRO A 217 -21.46 0.61 2.70
CA PRO A 217 -21.88 -0.47 1.80
C PRO A 217 -20.71 -1.12 1.04
N LEU A 218 -19.56 -0.45 0.95
CA LEU A 218 -18.39 -0.95 0.22
C LEU A 218 -17.50 -1.88 1.07
N LEU A 219 -17.70 -1.89 2.39
CA LEU A 219 -16.95 -2.75 3.31
C LEU A 219 -17.51 -4.17 3.41
N GLU A 220 -18.75 -4.36 2.97
CA GLU A 220 -19.43 -5.65 2.96
C GLU A 220 -19.42 -6.22 1.54
N ARG A 221 -18.89 -7.43 1.37
CA ARG A 221 -18.65 -8.06 0.06
C ARG A 221 -19.92 -8.12 -0.80
N GLU A 222 -21.04 -8.52 -0.19
CA GLU A 222 -22.32 -8.70 -0.86
C GLU A 222 -22.80 -7.37 -1.46
N THR A 223 -22.79 -6.31 -0.66
CA THR A 223 -23.22 -4.97 -1.08
C THR A 223 -22.23 -4.34 -2.05
N ALA A 224 -20.93 -4.54 -1.84
CA ALA A 224 -19.86 -4.06 -2.72
C ALA A 224 -19.90 -4.69 -4.12
N SER A 225 -20.43 -5.90 -4.26
CA SER A 225 -20.51 -6.60 -5.56
C SER A 225 -21.46 -5.97 -6.60
N VAL A 226 -22.33 -5.05 -6.16
CA VAL A 226 -23.32 -4.36 -6.99
C VAL A 226 -23.19 -2.83 -6.86
N HIS A 227 -21.99 -2.33 -6.58
CA HIS A 227 -21.73 -0.90 -6.40
C HIS A 227 -22.03 -0.11 -7.68
N MET A 228 -22.93 0.87 -7.62
CA MET A 228 -23.26 1.72 -8.76
C MET A 228 -22.32 2.94 -8.82
N ASP A 229 -21.65 3.13 -9.96
CA ASP A 229 -20.87 4.34 -10.26
C ASP A 229 -21.76 5.36 -10.98
N ASN A 230 -21.87 6.57 -10.45
CA ASN A 230 -22.76 7.62 -10.94
C ASN A 230 -22.32 8.17 -12.31
N CYS A 231 -21.05 8.05 -12.68
CA CYS A 231 -20.58 8.51 -13.98
C CYS A 231 -20.83 7.46 -15.06
N LEU A 232 -20.58 6.20 -14.72
CA LEU A 232 -20.84 5.06 -15.62
C LEU A 232 -22.31 4.68 -15.68
N GLN A 233 -23.11 5.06 -14.68
CA GLN A 233 -24.52 4.66 -14.50
C GLN A 233 -24.69 3.14 -14.59
N GLU A 234 -23.74 2.41 -14.00
CA GLU A 234 -23.67 0.96 -14.07
C GLU A 234 -23.03 0.37 -12.81
N SER A 235 -23.33 -0.90 -12.55
CA SER A 235 -22.76 -1.66 -11.44
C SER A 235 -21.34 -2.16 -11.73
N ILE A 236 -20.44 -1.88 -10.78
CA ILE A 236 -19.08 -2.39 -10.69
C ILE A 236 -19.02 -3.42 -9.56
N ASN A 237 -18.47 -4.59 -9.85
CA ASN A 237 -18.24 -5.64 -8.87
C ASN A 237 -16.99 -5.37 -8.04
N LEU A 238 -17.18 -4.80 -6.85
CA LEU A 238 -16.11 -4.53 -5.88
C LEU A 238 -15.94 -5.66 -4.84
N GLY A 239 -16.64 -6.78 -4.98
CA GLY A 239 -16.63 -7.87 -3.99
C GLY A 239 -15.29 -8.60 -3.83
N TYR A 240 -14.31 -8.31 -4.68
CA TYR A 240 -12.95 -8.87 -4.63
C TYR A 240 -11.92 -7.87 -4.09
N LEU A 241 -12.34 -6.69 -3.66
CA LEU A 241 -11.46 -5.71 -3.03
C LEU A 241 -11.16 -6.08 -1.58
N SER A 242 -9.98 -5.72 -1.11
CA SER A 242 -9.62 -5.77 0.32
C SER A 242 -9.20 -4.38 0.77
N TYR A 243 -9.65 -3.98 1.96
CA TYR A 243 -9.37 -2.65 2.50
C TYR A 243 -8.34 -2.74 3.61
N ILE A 244 -7.28 -1.93 3.50
CA ILE A 244 -6.42 -1.57 4.63
C ILE A 244 -6.68 -0.11 4.93
N MET A 245 -7.04 0.21 6.16
CA MET A 245 -7.30 1.56 6.63
C MET A 245 -6.21 1.94 7.61
N THR A 246 -5.79 3.20 7.63
CA THR A 246 -4.87 3.70 8.64
C THR A 246 -5.55 4.74 9.51
N SER A 247 -5.22 4.72 10.79
CA SER A 247 -5.58 5.79 11.69
C SER A 247 -4.46 6.13 12.67
N ASN A 248 -4.50 7.36 13.17
CA ASN A 248 -3.70 7.79 14.31
C ASN A 248 -4.53 7.94 15.59
N ASN A 249 -5.86 8.00 15.46
CA ASN A 249 -6.79 8.14 16.55
C ASN A 249 -8.18 7.69 16.12
N THR A 250 -8.67 6.62 16.73
CA THR A 250 -9.96 6.00 16.40
C THR A 250 -11.17 6.76 16.96
N HIS A 251 -10.99 7.72 17.86
CA HIS A 251 -12.11 8.45 18.49
C HIS A 251 -12.98 9.24 17.50
N ALA A 252 -12.41 9.67 16.37
CA ALA A 252 -13.14 10.40 15.34
C ALA A 252 -13.81 9.48 14.30
N ILE A 253 -13.57 8.17 14.36
CA ILE A 253 -14.16 7.20 13.44
C ILE A 253 -15.56 6.80 13.96
N PRO A 254 -16.61 6.87 13.12
CA PRO A 254 -17.96 6.49 13.52
C PRO A 254 -18.08 5.01 13.93
N GLU A 255 -18.91 4.72 14.94
CA GLU A 255 -19.18 3.35 15.40
C GLU A 255 -19.67 2.38 14.28
N PRO A 256 -20.52 2.79 13.32
CA PRO A 256 -20.94 1.92 12.21
C PRO A 256 -19.78 1.40 11.35
N MET A 257 -18.69 2.17 11.25
CA MET A 257 -17.45 1.76 10.58
C MET A 257 -16.68 0.76 11.45
N MET A 258 -16.52 1.07 12.74
CA MET A 258 -15.74 0.26 13.68
C MET A 258 -16.28 -1.16 13.84
N THR A 259 -17.59 -1.37 13.67
CA THR A 259 -18.21 -2.70 13.72
C THR A 259 -17.96 -3.57 12.48
N ARG A 260 -17.50 -2.97 11.37
CA ARG A 260 -17.25 -3.66 10.09
C ARG A 260 -15.77 -3.90 9.78
N VAL A 261 -14.88 -3.36 10.61
CA VAL A 261 -13.43 -3.46 10.41
C VAL A 261 -12.79 -4.26 11.54
N ARG A 262 -11.79 -5.08 11.21
CA ARG A 262 -10.89 -5.65 12.20
C ARG A 262 -9.90 -4.56 12.59
N MET A 263 -10.00 -4.02 13.81
CA MET A 263 -9.03 -3.05 14.33
C MET A 263 -7.83 -3.76 14.95
N LEU A 264 -6.63 -3.38 14.53
CA LEU A 264 -5.36 -3.79 15.13
C LEU A 264 -4.58 -2.54 15.55
N THR A 265 -4.14 -2.51 16.81
CA THR A 265 -3.31 -1.43 17.35
C THR A 265 -1.84 -1.76 17.15
N ILE A 266 -1.14 -0.94 16.36
CA ILE A 266 0.27 -1.08 16.02
C ILE A 266 1.10 -0.12 16.85
N ALA A 267 1.96 -0.69 17.70
CA ALA A 267 2.93 0.08 18.45
C ALA A 267 4.07 0.59 17.56
N ALA A 268 4.71 1.68 17.97
CA ALA A 268 6.00 2.08 17.40
C ALA A 268 7.03 0.96 17.65
N PRO A 269 7.95 0.70 16.69
CA PRO A 269 8.94 -0.34 16.88
C PRO A 269 9.87 -0.03 18.05
N ASP A 270 10.30 -1.08 18.76
CA ASP A 270 11.27 -0.91 19.83
C ASP A 270 12.68 -0.64 19.27
N SER A 271 13.53 0.00 20.07
CA SER A 271 14.92 0.27 19.72
C SER A 271 15.72 -1.00 19.38
N SER A 272 15.38 -2.16 19.94
CA SER A 272 15.98 -3.45 19.60
C SER A 272 15.57 -3.97 18.21
N GLN A 273 14.46 -3.50 17.66
CA GLN A 273 13.98 -3.90 16.34
C GLN A 273 14.62 -3.09 15.20
N LEU A 274 15.31 -1.99 15.52
CA LEU A 274 15.92 -1.10 14.53
C LEU A 274 16.97 -1.81 13.67
N ASP A 275 17.70 -2.77 14.22
CA ASP A 275 18.68 -3.56 13.46
C ASP A 275 18.05 -4.31 12.28
N ARG A 276 16.75 -4.66 12.38
CA ARG A 276 16.00 -5.30 11.29
C ARG A 276 15.39 -4.29 10.33
N ILE A 277 14.98 -3.12 10.83
CA ILE A 277 14.29 -2.09 10.04
C ILE A 277 15.27 -1.27 9.20
N VAL A 278 16.42 -0.89 9.76
CA VAL A 278 17.40 0.01 9.13
C VAL A 278 17.89 -0.48 7.76
N PRO A 279 18.23 -1.77 7.56
CA PRO A 279 18.64 -2.27 6.24
C PRO A 279 17.56 -2.01 5.16
N GLY A 280 16.29 -2.22 5.50
CA GLY A 280 15.17 -1.92 4.60
C GLY A 280 15.06 -0.44 4.28
N VAL A 281 15.26 0.43 5.28
CA VAL A 281 15.24 1.89 5.08
C VAL A 281 16.42 2.36 4.21
N ILE A 282 17.62 1.79 4.40
CA ILE A 282 18.79 2.06 3.54
C ILE A 282 18.48 1.64 2.10
N LYS A 283 17.90 0.46 1.90
CA LYS A 283 17.50 -0.02 0.57
C LYS A 283 16.51 0.92 -0.11
N ASP A 284 15.53 1.44 0.65
CA ASP A 284 14.56 2.40 0.12
C ASP A 284 15.22 3.73 -0.27
N VAL A 285 16.13 4.25 0.56
CA VAL A 285 16.84 5.51 0.30
C VAL A 285 17.80 5.37 -0.88
N THR A 286 18.58 4.29 -0.94
CA THR A 286 19.52 4.02 -2.04
C THR A 286 18.80 3.84 -3.37
N LYS A 287 17.66 3.12 -3.38
CA LYS A 287 16.80 3.00 -4.56
C LYS A 287 16.23 4.36 -5.00
N ARG A 288 15.78 5.20 -4.06
CA ARG A 288 15.23 6.53 -4.36
C ARG A 288 16.20 7.43 -5.12
N TYR A 289 17.48 7.40 -4.75
CA TYR A 289 18.51 8.23 -5.37
C TYR A 289 19.33 7.48 -6.44
N ASN A 290 18.91 6.27 -6.82
CA ASN A 290 19.62 5.41 -7.77
C ASN A 290 21.12 5.24 -7.43
N LEU A 291 21.42 4.99 -6.16
CA LEU A 291 22.81 4.89 -5.66
C LEU A 291 23.43 3.49 -5.89
N GLY A 292 22.70 2.58 -6.55
CA GLY A 292 23.18 1.22 -6.83
C GLY A 292 23.57 0.46 -5.55
N ASN A 293 24.68 -0.28 -5.63
CA ASN A 293 25.22 -1.08 -4.52
C ASN A 293 26.15 -0.27 -3.61
N LEU A 294 25.75 0.95 -3.23
CA LEU A 294 26.55 1.78 -2.33
C LEU A 294 26.83 1.02 -1.02
N GLU A 295 28.10 0.69 -0.77
CA GLU A 295 28.54 0.15 0.52
C GLU A 295 28.47 1.26 1.57
N PHE A 296 27.42 1.23 2.38
CA PHE A 296 27.18 2.18 3.45
C PHE A 296 26.97 1.43 4.76
N VAL A 297 27.81 1.75 5.75
CA VAL A 297 27.67 1.25 7.12
C VAL A 297 27.07 2.38 7.97
N PRO A 298 25.83 2.23 8.47
CA PRO A 298 25.20 3.25 9.30
C PRO A 298 25.85 3.34 10.69
N ASP A 299 25.90 4.55 11.27
CA ASP A 299 26.17 4.72 12.70
C ASP A 299 24.87 4.42 13.47
N MET A 300 24.75 3.18 13.91
CA MET A 300 23.58 2.67 14.63
C MET A 300 23.39 3.30 16.02
N ASP A 301 24.45 3.77 16.67
CA ASP A 301 24.34 4.39 18.00
C ASP A 301 23.74 5.79 17.90
N GLU A 302 24.11 6.53 16.86
CA GLU A 302 23.47 7.81 16.54
C GLU A 302 22.01 7.62 16.14
N ILE A 303 21.70 6.63 15.28
CA ILE A 303 20.34 6.30 14.87
C ILE A 303 19.47 5.93 16.08
N ARG A 304 19.95 5.05 16.97
CA ARG A 304 19.23 4.66 18.19
C ARG A 304 18.97 5.85 19.11
N ARG A 305 19.92 6.78 19.20
CA ARG A 305 19.80 8.00 20.03
C ARG A 305 18.69 8.92 19.51
N VAL A 306 18.67 9.20 18.21
CA VAL A 306 17.63 10.03 17.57
C VAL A 306 16.27 9.34 17.69
N TYR A 307 16.20 8.04 17.40
CA TYR A 307 14.94 7.31 17.45
C TYR A 307 14.30 7.28 18.85
N ARG A 308 15.09 7.16 19.91
CA ARG A 308 14.59 7.17 21.30
C ARG A 308 13.92 8.48 21.73
N GLN A 309 14.14 9.58 21.01
CA GLN A 309 13.52 10.86 21.33
C GLN A 309 12.08 10.94 20.83
N ASN A 310 11.83 10.50 19.59
CA ASN A 310 10.57 10.76 18.90
C ASN A 310 9.83 9.50 18.41
N HIS A 311 10.44 8.32 18.49
CA HIS A 311 9.87 7.03 18.05
C HIS A 311 9.24 7.06 16.64
N ASN A 312 9.86 7.81 15.73
CA ASN A 312 9.33 8.10 14.40
C ASN A 312 10.27 7.59 13.30
N LEU A 313 9.79 6.68 12.45
CA LEU A 313 10.61 6.12 11.37
C LEU A 313 10.87 7.13 10.24
N ARG A 314 10.06 8.17 10.09
CA ARG A 314 10.34 9.24 9.12
C ARG A 314 11.60 10.02 9.48
N GLU A 315 11.79 10.28 10.76
CA GLU A 315 13.01 10.95 11.25
C GLU A 315 14.22 10.02 11.20
N LEU A 316 14.02 8.73 11.49
CA LEU A 316 15.04 7.71 11.29
C LEU A 316 15.51 7.67 9.82
N GLN A 317 14.56 7.72 8.87
CA GLN A 317 14.87 7.79 7.44
C GLN A 317 15.65 9.06 7.09
N ALA A 318 15.22 10.22 7.57
CA ALA A 318 15.93 11.49 7.35
C ALA A 318 17.36 11.46 7.92
N MET A 319 17.56 10.78 9.05
CA MET A 319 18.86 10.60 9.68
C MET A 319 19.78 9.68 8.86
N ILE A 320 19.26 8.56 8.37
CA ILE A 320 20.00 7.66 7.47
C ILE A 320 20.39 8.39 6.18
N GLU A 321 19.46 9.15 5.60
CA GLU A 321 19.73 9.98 4.42
C GLU A 321 20.81 11.03 4.70
N TYR A 322 20.80 11.64 5.88
CA TYR A 322 21.86 12.55 6.31
C TYR A 322 23.22 11.84 6.40
N GLN A 323 23.30 10.66 7.03
CA GLN A 323 24.55 9.90 7.12
C GLN A 323 25.08 9.48 5.73
N ILE A 324 24.20 9.07 4.81
CA ILE A 324 24.57 8.76 3.41
C ILE A 324 25.10 10.02 2.71
N ARG A 325 24.44 11.18 2.86
CA ARG A 325 24.94 12.43 2.27
C ARG A 325 26.31 12.80 2.84
N ALA A 326 26.51 12.64 4.15
CA ALA A 326 27.77 12.94 4.82
C ALA A 326 28.91 11.99 4.42
N SER A 327 28.62 10.73 4.05
CA SER A 327 29.64 9.82 3.52
C SER A 327 30.05 10.16 2.09
N LEU A 328 29.10 10.63 1.27
CA LEU A 328 29.34 11.01 -0.12
C LEU A 328 29.95 12.41 -0.30
N TRP A 329 29.66 13.33 0.63
CA TRP A 329 30.06 14.74 0.51
C TRP A 329 30.89 15.19 1.72
N GLN A 330 32.14 15.60 1.47
CA GLN A 330 32.95 16.30 2.47
C GLN A 330 32.57 17.79 2.49
N PRO A 331 31.98 18.31 3.59
CA PRO A 331 31.59 19.70 3.65
C PRO A 331 32.81 20.62 3.68
N ARG A 332 32.84 21.63 2.80
CA ARG A 332 33.89 22.67 2.75
C ARG A 332 33.65 23.82 3.73
N SER A 333 32.40 23.98 4.19
CA SER A 333 32.02 24.75 5.38
C SER A 333 32.01 23.81 6.59
N GLU A 334 32.10 24.32 7.82
CA GLU A 334 31.95 23.51 9.05
C GLU A 334 30.71 22.58 8.95
N ARG A 335 30.82 21.35 9.50
CA ARG A 335 29.82 20.26 9.40
C ARG A 335 28.40 20.83 9.47
N ILE A 336 27.57 20.57 8.46
CA ILE A 336 26.13 20.83 8.54
C ILE A 336 25.57 19.82 9.53
N PRO A 337 25.18 20.19 10.78
CA PRO A 337 24.64 19.21 11.72
C PRO A 337 23.29 18.71 11.24
N TYR A 338 22.93 17.46 11.58
CA TYR A 338 21.54 17.02 11.46
C TYR A 338 20.66 17.87 12.38
N THR A 339 19.93 18.81 11.80
CA THR A 339 18.82 19.47 12.47
C THR A 339 17.63 18.55 12.29
N GLY A 340 17.21 17.87 13.37
CA GLY A 340 15.98 17.08 13.37
C GLY A 340 14.76 17.92 12.97
N SER A 341 13.60 17.29 12.85
CA SER A 341 12.34 17.99 12.60
C SER A 341 12.23 19.19 13.53
N VAL A 342 12.17 20.40 12.97
CA VAL A 342 11.83 21.59 13.75
C VAL A 342 10.44 21.30 14.32
N GLU A 343 10.35 21.08 15.64
CA GLU A 343 9.06 21.05 16.32
C GLU A 343 8.31 22.29 15.83
N LYS A 344 7.08 22.10 15.33
CA LYS A 344 6.15 23.22 15.18
C LYS A 344 5.90 23.73 16.59
N SER A 345 6.82 24.54 17.12
CA SER A 345 6.56 25.40 18.25
C SER A 345 5.31 26.14 17.87
N ALA A 346 4.26 25.96 18.66
CA ALA A 346 3.02 26.70 18.53
C ALA A 346 3.40 28.18 18.40
N MET A 347 3.34 28.71 17.18
CA MET A 347 3.13 30.14 16.98
C MET A 347 1.74 30.38 17.56
N GLY A 348 1.71 30.62 18.86
CA GLY A 348 0.63 31.33 19.50
C GLY A 348 0.54 32.66 18.78
N PHE A 349 -0.42 32.78 17.88
CA PHE A 349 -0.96 34.07 17.52
C PHE A 349 -1.62 34.62 18.78
N GLY A 350 -0.84 35.38 19.55
CA GLY A 350 -1.33 36.16 20.66
C GLY A 350 -2.22 37.27 20.13
N ARG A 351 -3.51 37.16 20.48
CA ARG A 351 -4.60 38.16 20.48
C ARG A 351 -5.09 38.71 19.15
#